data_AF-A0A7U6Y5M7-F1
#
_entry.id   AF-A0A7U6Y5M7-F1
#
_cell.length_a   1.000
_cell.length_b   1.000
_cell.length_c   1.000
_cell.angle_alpha   90.00
_cell.angle_beta   90.00
_cell.angle_gamma   90.00
#
_symmetry.space_group_name_H-M   'P 1'
#
loop_
_entity.id
_entity.type
_entity.pdbx_description
1 polymer ?
#
loop_
_entity_poly.entity_id
_entity_poly.type
_entity_poly.pdbx_seq_one_letter_code
_entity_poly.pdbx_strand_id
1 'polypeptide(L)'
;MLGLAAIVFLTVAAAGSLFWFNWWIRNSWVRVYPICHDGDTLVEFTEPMTDEAFELYARYMLLDSAEYVRVINKTVYSKRWYWLFGDGEHLQITGLVADALAKAHGQKGGRDSHCREIANNGTLRDGWYHAEYYPPNWVRDNLLLISFGVRRERIGYYTPVGRFLKRFEISDNEPKP
;
A
#
# COMPACT_ATOMS: atom_id res chain seq x y z
N MET A 1 24.67 38.32 -18.27
CA MET A 1 23.42 37.86 -18.93
C MET A 1 23.35 36.34 -19.12
N LEU A 2 24.42 35.64 -19.51
CA LEU A 2 24.42 34.17 -19.67
C LEU A 2 24.07 33.37 -18.39
N GLY A 3 24.54 33.82 -17.21
CA GLY A 3 24.22 33.14 -15.94
C GLY A 3 22.75 33.22 -15.53
N LEU A 4 22.07 34.35 -15.79
CA LEU A 4 20.64 34.52 -15.52
C LEU A 4 19.80 33.64 -16.46
N ALA A 5 20.17 33.56 -17.74
CA ALA A 5 19.51 32.66 -18.69
C ALA A 5 19.64 31.20 -18.24
N ALA A 6 20.84 30.75 -17.84
CA ALA A 6 21.05 29.39 -17.32
C ALA A 6 20.22 29.11 -16.05
N ILE A 7 20.15 30.05 -15.11
CA ILE A 7 19.31 29.92 -13.91
C ILE A 7 17.83 29.80 -14.29
N VAL A 8 17.34 30.63 -15.21
CA VAL A 8 15.94 30.56 -15.69
C VAL A 8 15.64 29.24 -16.39
N PHE A 9 16.56 28.72 -17.22
CA PHE A 9 16.38 27.41 -17.85
C PHE A 9 16.34 26.27 -16.82
N LEU A 10 17.23 26.30 -15.83
CA LEU A 10 17.24 25.29 -14.78
C LEU A 10 15.99 25.35 -13.90
N THR A 11 15.48 26.53 -13.58
CA THR A 11 14.24 26.67 -12.79
C THR A 11 13.01 26.24 -13.57
N VAL A 12 12.92 26.54 -14.87
CA VAL A 12 11.82 26.07 -15.73
C VAL A 12 11.88 24.56 -15.90
N ALA A 13 13.07 23.99 -16.13
CA ALA A 13 13.25 22.54 -16.23
C ALA A 13 12.90 21.84 -14.91
N ALA A 14 13.35 22.38 -13.78
CA ALA A 14 13.01 21.87 -12.45
C ALA A 14 11.50 21.95 -12.21
N ALA A 15 10.86 23.10 -12.42
CA ALA A 15 9.43 23.27 -12.25
C ALA A 15 8.61 22.33 -13.16
N GLY A 16 9.00 22.19 -14.42
CA GLY A 16 8.37 21.26 -15.36
C GLY A 16 8.51 19.80 -14.92
N SER A 17 9.69 19.39 -14.45
CA SER A 17 9.93 18.03 -13.95
C SER A 17 9.12 17.72 -12.69
N LEU A 18 9.02 18.68 -11.76
CA LEU A 18 8.23 18.55 -10.54
C LEU A 18 6.73 18.48 -10.82
N PHE A 19 6.26 19.31 -11.75
CA PHE A 19 4.87 19.28 -12.20
C PHE A 19 4.52 17.92 -12.83
N TRP A 20 5.34 17.46 -13.77
CA TRP A 20 5.16 16.17 -14.43
C TRP A 20 5.17 15.03 -13.42
N PHE A 21 6.11 15.04 -12.48
CA PHE A 21 6.22 14.02 -11.45
C PHE A 21 5.00 13.97 -10.54
N ASN A 22 4.54 15.12 -10.03
CA ASN A 22 3.33 15.20 -9.22
C ASN A 22 2.09 14.75 -10.00
N TRP A 23 1.99 15.13 -11.27
CA TRP A 23 0.91 14.68 -12.15
C TRP A 23 0.94 13.15 -12.33
N TRP A 24 2.12 12.58 -12.60
CA TRP A 24 2.30 11.14 -12.77
C TRP A 24 1.94 10.35 -11.51
N ILE A 25 2.39 10.79 -10.33
CA ILE A 25 2.05 10.17 -9.03
C ILE A 25 0.54 10.19 -8.79
N ARG A 26 -0.14 11.30 -9.09
CA ARG A 26 -1.58 11.46 -8.83
C ARG A 26 -2.47 10.71 -9.82
N ASN A 27 -2.05 10.61 -11.08
CA ASN A 27 -2.92 10.15 -12.15
C ASN A 27 -2.65 8.73 -12.64
N SER A 28 -1.47 8.18 -12.36
CA SER A 28 -1.14 6.81 -12.79
C SER A 28 -1.53 5.75 -11.75
N TRP A 29 -1.58 4.51 -12.23
CA TRP A 29 -1.97 3.33 -11.46
C TRP A 29 -0.79 2.36 -11.41
N VAL A 30 -0.72 1.57 -10.35
CA VAL A 30 0.27 0.51 -10.17
C VAL A 30 -0.43 -0.73 -9.63
N ARG A 31 0.09 -1.90 -10.00
CA ARG A 31 -0.38 -3.17 -9.40
C ARG A 31 0.03 -3.19 -7.93
N VAL A 32 -0.86 -3.67 -7.08
CA VAL A 32 -0.61 -3.77 -5.64
C VAL A 32 -0.84 -5.18 -5.15
N TYR A 33 -0.02 -5.58 -4.20
CA TYR A 33 -0.06 -6.88 -3.54
C TYR A 33 -0.29 -6.67 -2.04
N PRO A 34 -0.75 -7.70 -1.31
CA PRO A 34 -0.79 -7.65 0.14
C PRO A 34 0.61 -7.34 0.70
N ILE A 35 0.67 -6.56 1.78
CA ILE A 35 1.93 -6.17 2.42
C ILE A 35 1.90 -6.51 3.90
N CYS A 36 3.05 -6.83 4.47
CA CYS A 36 3.14 -7.24 5.86
C CYS A 36 4.53 -6.97 6.45
N HIS A 37 4.66 -7.07 7.78
CA HIS A 37 5.95 -6.96 8.46
C HIS A 37 6.65 -8.32 8.58
N ASP A 38 7.81 -8.46 7.94
CA ASP A 38 8.77 -9.54 8.19
C ASP A 38 9.92 -9.00 9.05
N GLY A 39 9.80 -9.22 10.37
CA GLY A 39 10.62 -8.52 11.36
C GLY A 39 10.38 -7.00 11.31
N ASP A 40 11.46 -6.22 11.20
CA ASP A 40 11.39 -4.74 11.08
C ASP A 40 11.17 -4.25 9.64
N THR A 41 11.00 -5.17 8.69
CA THR A 41 10.91 -4.85 7.26
C THR A 41 9.49 -4.98 6.75
N LEU A 42 9.04 -3.99 5.98
CA LEU A 42 7.79 -4.07 5.24
C LEU A 42 8.03 -4.75 3.88
N VAL A 43 7.26 -5.80 3.59
CA VAL A 43 7.41 -6.61 2.38
C VAL A 43 6.07 -6.79 1.66
N GLU A 44 6.10 -6.98 0.33
CA GLU A 44 4.93 -7.26 -0.51
C GLU A 44 4.93 -8.68 -1.08
N PHE A 45 3.79 -9.37 -1.06
CA PHE A 45 3.63 -10.74 -1.58
C PHE A 45 3.45 -10.75 -3.10
N THR A 46 4.52 -10.99 -3.85
CA THR A 46 4.44 -11.02 -5.32
C THR A 46 3.95 -12.35 -5.87
N GLU A 47 3.80 -13.37 -5.01
CA GLU A 47 3.26 -14.66 -5.41
C GLU A 47 1.78 -14.61 -5.81
N PRO A 48 1.36 -15.45 -6.77
CA PRO A 48 -0.05 -15.59 -7.08
C PRO A 48 -0.84 -16.11 -5.87
N MET A 49 -1.90 -15.37 -5.53
CA MET A 49 -2.84 -15.78 -4.49
C MET A 49 -3.74 -16.92 -4.97
N THR A 50 -4.29 -17.68 -4.02
CA THR A 50 -5.44 -18.55 -4.26
C THR A 50 -6.66 -17.71 -4.68
N ASP A 51 -7.64 -18.33 -5.33
CA ASP A 51 -8.86 -17.61 -5.73
C ASP A 51 -9.62 -17.03 -4.53
N GLU A 52 -9.71 -17.79 -3.44
CA GLU A 52 -10.32 -17.36 -2.18
C GLU A 52 -9.60 -16.15 -1.57
N ALA A 53 -8.27 -16.22 -1.45
CA ALA A 53 -7.48 -15.13 -0.89
C ALA A 53 -7.53 -13.88 -1.77
N PHE A 54 -7.52 -14.05 -3.09
CA PHE A 54 -7.70 -12.95 -4.02
C PHE A 54 -9.07 -12.28 -3.84
N GLU A 55 -10.15 -13.06 -3.73
CA GLU A 55 -11.50 -12.51 -3.54
C GLU A 55 -11.62 -11.73 -2.23
N LEU A 56 -11.06 -12.26 -1.13
CA LEU A 56 -11.00 -11.56 0.15
C LEU A 56 -10.20 -10.26 0.04
N TYR A 57 -8.99 -10.33 -0.54
CA TYR A 57 -8.14 -9.16 -0.70
C TYR A 57 -8.79 -8.09 -1.56
N ALA A 58 -9.36 -8.47 -2.72
CA ALA A 58 -10.08 -7.56 -3.59
C ALA A 58 -11.28 -6.92 -2.89
N ARG A 59 -12.03 -7.70 -2.09
CA ARG A 59 -13.19 -7.21 -1.33
C ARG A 59 -12.79 -6.15 -0.31
N TYR A 60 -11.79 -6.42 0.54
CA TYR A 60 -11.36 -5.46 1.56
C TYR A 60 -10.72 -4.21 0.95
N MET A 61 -9.91 -4.38 -0.10
CA MET A 61 -9.35 -3.26 -0.85
C MET A 61 -10.43 -2.33 -1.45
N LEU A 62 -11.54 -2.88 -1.92
CA LEU A 62 -12.64 -2.10 -2.47
C LEU A 62 -13.53 -1.49 -1.39
N LEU A 63 -13.72 -2.16 -0.25
CA LEU A 63 -14.60 -1.68 0.82
C LEU A 63 -14.12 -0.32 1.36
N ASP A 64 -12.82 -0.19 1.59
CA ASP A 64 -12.23 0.99 2.24
C ASP A 64 -11.53 1.94 1.28
N SER A 65 -11.25 1.52 0.05
CA SER A 65 -10.42 2.30 -0.90
C SER A 65 -10.92 2.29 -2.35
N ALA A 66 -12.23 2.12 -2.56
CA ALA A 66 -12.86 2.12 -3.90
C ALA A 66 -12.50 3.32 -4.79
N GLU A 67 -12.25 4.50 -4.22
CA GLU A 67 -11.87 5.69 -5.00
C GLU A 67 -10.44 5.61 -5.58
N TYR A 68 -9.58 4.80 -4.95
CA TYR A 68 -8.15 4.72 -5.24
C TYR A 68 -7.74 3.35 -5.78
N VAL A 69 -8.65 2.38 -5.76
CA VAL A 69 -8.41 0.99 -6.13
C VAL A 69 -9.33 0.59 -7.27
N ARG A 70 -8.82 -0.26 -8.15
CA ARG A 70 -9.61 -0.95 -9.17
C ARG A 70 -9.14 -2.38 -9.32
N VAL A 71 -10.07 -3.27 -9.66
CA VAL A 71 -9.78 -4.69 -9.90
C VAL A 71 -10.02 -5.01 -11.37
N ILE A 72 -9.01 -5.53 -12.07
CA ILE A 72 -9.06 -5.87 -13.49
C ILE A 72 -8.40 -7.23 -13.67
N ASN A 73 -9.10 -8.20 -14.27
CA ASN A 73 -8.57 -9.53 -14.59
C ASN A 73 -7.80 -10.18 -13.43
N LYS A 74 -8.45 -10.37 -12.28
CA LYS A 74 -7.85 -10.92 -11.04
C LYS A 74 -6.58 -10.18 -10.56
N THR A 75 -6.47 -8.89 -10.87
CA THR A 75 -5.34 -8.04 -10.46
C THR A 75 -5.87 -6.78 -9.79
N VAL A 76 -5.35 -6.47 -8.61
CA VAL A 76 -5.65 -5.23 -7.89
C VAL A 76 -4.66 -4.16 -8.32
N TYR A 77 -5.20 -3.01 -8.74
CA TYR A 77 -4.42 -1.82 -9.03
C TYR A 77 -4.84 -0.72 -8.07
N SER A 78 -3.90 0.07 -7.60
CA SER A 78 -4.21 1.31 -6.89
C SER A 78 -3.54 2.52 -7.53
N LYS A 79 -4.02 3.71 -7.19
CA LYS A 79 -3.35 4.96 -7.52
C LYS A 79 -1.95 4.96 -6.94
N ARG A 80 -0.93 5.38 -7.71
CA ARG A 80 0.48 5.34 -7.27
C ARG A 80 0.74 6.07 -5.96
N TRP A 81 0.08 7.20 -5.73
CA TRP A 81 0.21 7.93 -4.48
C TRP A 81 -0.38 7.17 -3.28
N TYR A 82 -1.51 6.48 -3.46
CA TYR A 82 -2.11 5.65 -2.41
C TYR A 82 -1.21 4.44 -2.13
N TRP A 83 -0.71 3.77 -3.17
CA TRP A 83 0.31 2.73 -3.02
C TRP A 83 1.59 3.21 -2.32
N LEU A 84 2.02 4.46 -2.53
CA LEU A 84 3.29 4.95 -1.98
C LEU A 84 3.15 5.44 -0.52
N PHE A 85 1.97 5.89 -0.13
CA PHE A 85 1.77 6.63 1.13
C PHE A 85 0.65 6.07 2.02
N GLY A 86 -0.03 5.00 1.60
CA GLY A 86 -1.09 4.33 2.34
C GLY A 86 -0.64 2.99 2.93
N ASP A 87 0.63 2.88 3.36
CA ASP A 87 1.20 1.65 3.91
C ASP A 87 0.42 1.13 5.13
N GLY A 88 -0.03 2.02 6.01
CA GLY A 88 -0.91 1.68 7.13
C GLY A 88 -2.23 1.01 6.70
N GLU A 89 -2.90 1.57 5.69
CA GLU A 89 -4.14 1.03 5.15
C GLU A 89 -3.91 -0.32 4.48
N HIS A 90 -2.85 -0.45 3.69
CA HIS A 90 -2.48 -1.70 3.04
C HIS A 90 -2.11 -2.81 4.04
N LEU A 91 -1.40 -2.45 5.13
CA LEU A 91 -1.08 -3.35 6.24
C LEU A 91 -2.35 -3.83 6.96
N GLN A 92 -3.27 -2.91 7.28
CA GLN A 92 -4.53 -3.24 7.94
C GLN A 92 -5.38 -4.18 7.08
N ILE A 93 -5.53 -3.89 5.79
CA ILE A 93 -6.26 -4.75 4.86
C ILE A 93 -5.63 -6.14 4.79
N THR A 94 -4.31 -6.22 4.75
CA THR A 94 -3.61 -7.51 4.74
C THR A 94 -3.86 -8.29 6.04
N GLY A 95 -3.89 -7.63 7.19
CA GLY A 95 -4.27 -8.25 8.46
C GLY A 95 -5.70 -8.80 8.46
N LEU A 96 -6.67 -8.05 7.92
CA LEU A 96 -8.07 -8.51 7.79
C LEU A 96 -8.20 -9.74 6.88
N VAL A 97 -7.44 -9.77 5.78
CA VAL A 97 -7.39 -10.94 4.89
C VAL A 97 -6.78 -12.14 5.60
N ALA A 98 -5.67 -11.94 6.32
CA ALA A 98 -4.99 -12.99 7.07
C ALA A 98 -5.92 -13.62 8.12
N ASP A 99 -6.62 -12.79 8.90
CA ASP A 99 -7.59 -13.24 9.91
C ASP A 99 -8.77 -14.00 9.29
N ALA A 100 -9.30 -13.51 8.16
CA ALA A 100 -10.39 -14.16 7.45
C ALA A 100 -9.98 -15.54 6.90
N LEU A 101 -8.78 -15.64 6.32
CA LEU A 101 -8.21 -16.91 5.85
C LEU A 101 -7.94 -17.86 7.01
N ALA A 102 -7.32 -17.40 8.09
CA ALA A 102 -7.06 -18.24 9.27
C ALA A 102 -8.37 -18.85 9.81
N LYS A 103 -9.44 -18.05 9.89
CA LYS A 103 -10.77 -18.50 10.30
C LYS A 103 -11.37 -19.53 9.33
N ALA A 104 -11.24 -19.32 8.02
CA ALA A 104 -11.72 -20.26 7.00
C ALA A 104 -11.00 -21.63 7.11
N HIS A 105 -9.73 -21.61 7.49
CA HIS A 105 -8.90 -22.81 7.69
C HIS A 105 -8.95 -23.39 9.11
N GLY A 106 -9.85 -22.92 9.98
CA GLY A 106 -10.01 -23.44 11.35
C GLY A 106 -8.84 -23.12 12.29
N GLN A 107 -7.99 -22.16 11.95
CA GLN A 107 -6.87 -21.69 12.76
C GLN A 107 -7.34 -20.54 13.67
N LYS A 108 -6.75 -20.44 14.87
CA LYS A 108 -6.91 -19.24 15.72
C LYS A 108 -5.97 -18.18 15.15
N GLY A 109 -6.52 -17.19 14.44
CA GLY A 109 -5.73 -16.07 13.92
C GLY A 109 -4.86 -15.42 15.01
N GLY A 110 -3.66 -15.01 14.63
CA GLY A 110 -2.66 -14.48 15.55
C GLY A 110 -1.94 -13.26 15.00
N ARG A 111 -1.89 -12.19 15.82
CA ARG A 111 -1.29 -10.89 15.46
C ARG A 111 0.19 -10.94 15.03
N ASP A 112 0.93 -11.98 15.40
CA ASP A 112 2.39 -11.97 15.31
C ASP A 112 2.98 -12.50 13.99
N SER A 113 2.16 -12.98 13.03
CA SER A 113 2.68 -13.26 11.69
C SER A 113 1.62 -13.27 10.59
N HIS A 114 0.89 -12.17 10.39
CA HIS A 114 0.00 -12.01 9.22
C HIS A 114 0.72 -12.34 7.90
N CYS A 115 2.04 -12.09 7.80
CA CYS A 115 2.83 -12.53 6.66
C CYS A 115 2.75 -14.05 6.42
N ARG A 116 2.95 -14.83 7.48
CA ARG A 116 2.99 -16.29 7.39
C ARG A 116 1.60 -16.88 7.18
N GLU A 117 0.58 -16.26 7.74
CA GLU A 117 -0.83 -16.65 7.51
C GLU A 117 -1.22 -16.45 6.05
N ILE A 118 -0.91 -15.28 5.46
CA ILE A 118 -1.10 -15.02 4.03
C ILE A 118 -0.29 -16.00 3.18
N ALA A 119 0.98 -16.23 3.52
CA ALA A 119 1.83 -17.18 2.81
C ALA A 119 1.22 -18.58 2.79
N ASN A 120 0.86 -19.12 3.95
CA ASN A 120 0.41 -20.51 4.09
C ASN A 120 -1.00 -20.75 3.55
N ASN A 121 -1.93 -19.82 3.79
CA ASN A 121 -3.34 -20.03 3.50
C ASN A 121 -3.80 -19.29 2.23
N GLY A 122 -3.03 -18.30 1.78
CA GLY A 122 -3.43 -17.37 0.73
C GLY A 122 -2.61 -17.43 -0.56
N THR A 123 -1.50 -18.16 -0.60
CA THR A 123 -0.68 -18.31 -1.81
C THR A 123 -0.77 -19.72 -2.38
N LEU A 124 -0.45 -19.86 -3.68
CA LEU A 124 -0.45 -21.16 -4.35
C LEU A 124 0.74 -22.06 -3.98
N ARG A 125 1.67 -21.60 -3.13
CA ARG A 125 2.85 -22.36 -2.69
C ARG A 125 2.80 -22.67 -1.21
N ASP A 126 3.21 -23.89 -0.87
CA ASP A 126 3.17 -24.39 0.49
C ASP A 126 4.46 -24.01 1.24
N GLY A 127 4.34 -23.16 2.27
CA GLY A 127 5.38 -22.89 3.28
C GLY A 127 6.55 -21.97 2.90
N TRP A 128 6.71 -21.58 1.62
CA TRP A 128 7.71 -20.61 1.17
C TRP A 128 7.07 -19.58 0.27
N TYR A 129 7.15 -18.31 0.65
CA TYR A 129 6.63 -17.19 -0.12
C TYR A 129 7.77 -16.35 -0.69
N HIS A 130 7.61 -15.86 -1.92
CA HIS A 130 8.41 -14.78 -2.47
C HIS A 130 7.79 -13.43 -2.07
N ALA A 131 8.59 -12.63 -1.38
CA ALA A 131 8.25 -11.25 -1.09
C ALA A 131 9.37 -10.30 -1.49
N GLU A 132 8.99 -9.08 -1.83
CA GLU A 132 9.90 -7.99 -2.19
C GLU A 132 9.80 -6.88 -1.15
N TYR A 133 10.86 -6.07 -1.00
CA TYR A 133 10.83 -4.90 -0.13
C TYR A 133 9.75 -3.91 -0.59
N TYR A 134 8.92 -3.45 0.34
CA TYR A 134 7.89 -2.47 0.08
C TYR A 134 8.10 -1.17 0.90
N PRO A 135 8.03 0.01 0.24
CA PRO A 135 8.29 0.18 -1.18
C PRO A 135 9.75 -0.24 -1.50
N PRO A 136 10.09 -0.56 -2.77
CA PRO A 136 11.45 -0.91 -3.13
C PRO A 136 12.46 0.14 -2.66
N ASN A 137 13.67 -0.27 -2.23
CA ASN A 137 14.67 0.64 -1.65
C ASN A 137 14.90 1.89 -2.51
N TRP A 138 14.97 1.74 -3.84
CA TRP A 138 15.15 2.89 -4.73
C TRP A 138 13.97 3.89 -4.68
N VAL A 139 12.75 3.42 -4.48
CA VAL A 139 11.55 4.27 -4.30
C VAL A 139 11.64 5.02 -2.97
N ARG A 140 12.00 4.31 -1.89
CA ARG A 140 12.20 4.92 -0.57
C ARG A 140 13.27 6.00 -0.61
N ASP A 141 14.39 5.70 -1.24
CA ASP A 141 15.59 6.53 -1.20
C ASP A 141 15.53 7.71 -2.17
N ASN A 142 14.71 7.65 -3.23
CA ASN A 142 14.60 8.72 -4.24
C ASN A 142 13.23 9.41 -4.27
N LEU A 143 12.13 8.66 -4.20
CA LEU A 143 10.79 9.21 -4.45
C LEU A 143 10.15 9.79 -3.20
N LEU A 144 10.41 9.23 -2.01
CA LEU A 144 9.92 9.77 -0.74
C LEU A 144 10.58 11.10 -0.33
N LEU A 145 11.73 11.43 -0.92
CA LEU A 145 12.42 12.70 -0.69
C LEU A 145 11.88 13.83 -1.58
N ILE A 146 11.32 13.47 -2.74
CA ILE A 146 10.84 14.40 -3.77
C ILE A 146 9.33 14.64 -3.63
N SER A 147 8.62 13.89 -2.79
CA SER A 147 7.23 14.20 -2.46
C SER A 147 7.13 15.49 -1.65
N PHE A 148 6.79 16.58 -2.33
CA PHE A 148 6.51 17.87 -1.72
C PHE A 148 5.28 17.74 -0.81
N GLY A 149 5.48 17.75 0.52
CA GLY A 149 4.40 17.77 1.53
C GLY A 149 4.75 17.23 2.92
N VAL A 150 5.80 16.41 3.07
CA VAL A 150 5.77 15.40 4.16
C VAL A 150 6.42 15.80 5.49
N ARG A 151 7.00 17.00 5.69
CA ARG A 151 7.67 17.28 6.98
C ARG A 151 6.69 17.42 8.16
N ARG A 152 5.43 17.80 7.92
CA ARG A 152 4.36 17.81 8.94
C ARG A 152 3.47 16.55 8.90
N GLU A 153 3.39 15.85 7.76
CA GLU A 153 2.73 14.53 7.65
C GLU A 153 3.56 13.41 8.33
N ARG A 154 4.90 13.50 8.29
CA ARG A 154 5.83 12.56 8.97
C ARG A 154 5.79 12.60 10.50
N ILE A 155 5.18 13.62 11.12
CA ILE A 155 5.10 13.75 12.60
C ILE A 155 3.89 12.96 13.15
N GLY A 156 3.13 12.26 12.29
CA GLY A 156 2.09 11.32 12.72
C GLY A 156 0.73 11.97 13.00
N TYR A 157 0.48 13.17 12.47
CA TYR A 157 -0.84 13.82 12.60
C TYR A 157 -1.76 13.55 11.39
N TYR A 158 -1.23 13.24 10.20
CA TYR A 158 -2.00 12.99 8.98
C TYR A 158 -1.21 12.06 8.04
N THR A 159 -1.86 11.05 7.44
CA THR A 159 -1.30 10.37 6.27
C THR A 159 -1.29 11.36 5.08
N PRO A 160 -0.36 11.24 4.12
CA PRO A 160 -0.32 12.07 2.90
C PRO A 160 -1.59 11.97 2.03
N VAL A 161 -2.46 11.02 2.38
CA VAL A 161 -3.87 10.94 2.02
C VAL A 161 -4.63 11.86 2.98
N GLY A 162 -5.08 13.03 2.54
CA GLY A 162 -5.70 14.06 3.39
C GLY A 162 -6.97 13.69 4.20
N ARG A 163 -7.30 12.41 4.35
CA ARG A 163 -8.21 11.74 5.30
C ARG A 163 -7.62 10.32 5.42
N PHE A 164 -7.38 9.71 6.57
CA PHE A 164 -8.31 8.73 7.17
C PHE A 164 -7.81 8.31 8.56
N LEU A 165 -7.68 9.24 9.49
CA LEU A 165 -7.98 8.91 10.89
C LEU A 165 -9.48 9.12 11.10
N LYS A 166 -10.31 8.23 10.54
CA LYS A 166 -11.42 7.78 11.39
C LYS A 166 -10.72 6.97 12.45
N ARG A 167 -10.67 7.52 13.66
CA ARG A 167 -10.39 6.73 14.86
C ARG A 167 -11.29 5.50 14.74
N PHE A 168 -10.71 4.34 14.41
CA PHE A 168 -11.41 3.09 14.54
C PHE A 168 -11.55 2.87 16.04
N GLU A 169 -12.51 3.56 16.65
CA GLU A 169 -13.16 3.00 17.82
C GLU A 169 -13.67 1.66 17.32
N ILE A 170 -13.06 0.59 17.83
CA ILE A 170 -13.70 -0.71 17.92
C ILE A 170 -15.00 -0.41 18.65
N SER A 171 -16.03 -0.08 17.90
CA SER A 171 -17.38 -0.02 18.42
C SER A 171 -17.69 -1.46 18.76
N ASP A 172 -18.01 -1.74 20.02
CA ASP A 172 -18.50 -3.03 20.50
C ASP A 172 -19.80 -3.50 19.79
N ASN A 173 -20.19 -2.83 18.69
CA ASN A 173 -21.35 -3.10 17.86
C ASN A 173 -20.96 -3.69 16.49
N GLU A 174 -20.07 -4.68 16.45
CA GLU A 174 -20.15 -5.65 15.35
C GLU A 174 -21.55 -6.31 15.35
N PRO A 175 -22.21 -6.47 14.20
CA PRO A 175 -23.29 -7.44 14.13
C PRO A 175 -22.66 -8.83 14.34
N LYS A 176 -22.98 -9.43 15.48
CA LYS A 176 -22.79 -10.87 15.71
C LYS A 176 -23.60 -11.69 14.69
N PRO A 177 -23.18 -12.93 14.39
CA PRO A 177 -23.54 -13.69 13.18
C PRO A 177 -25.04 -13.76 12.87
#